data_AF-A0A960RXJ7-F1
#
_entry.id   AF-A0A960RXJ7-F1
#
_cell.length_a   1.000
_cell.length_b   1.000
_cell.length_c   1.000
_cell.angle_alpha   90.00
_cell.angle_beta   90.00
_cell.angle_gamma   90.00
#
_symmetry.space_group_name_H-M   'P 1'
#
loop_
_entity.id
_entity.type
_entity.pdbx_description
1 polymer ?
#
loop_
_entity_poly.entity_id
_entity_poly.type
_entity_poly.pdbx_seq_one_letter_code
_entity_poly.pdbx_strand_id
1 'polypeptide(L)'
;MANPNEEILRALNHLEAYTEMASRNVSRFEEIKDRIQWLFFSEYREEKTTQELKVQKELIKSIGLIKQYLPLIEKYKKGSEEERKFANTVIETIERYNQTVENKSTEDAPSKLKIDWTRHIAHIKSGDAENKKTQKIFFSRSLSKVPPSQLEKDTLKMKAIRMIETDPDFQESLLETLKDSDAGINEEIESDGNMVKLMQTWSALPGEVHRIIGSFRRESERSIPIKDSFQVFLESKQTGHPYPAQHMGWALSHWLIPASAIWIDHIPLLEPLLKRKKQLAEELLPKGKKNLKARNLFRLKKQLFEEGRLEFLTFHQELSHAIVLACPNTDETTNYRVINHFFEQLIQEPSPFLELSKVNEELNHIFIDVPYEIVEELRLQGAQANLFDRLDKEFKTTAEVWDASSSETTPYDKAKKAYLKLMGFTLGHAALLLLKLHLSEKLKLKPPPLSDFELKVQAAAYKHLIEFLEEMEEPAALSDPHEHAALKLRMKMEVQSEIELFSAPSFEDIDPFLQELVEETVGYFHARWHSSD
;
A
#
# COMPACT_ATOMS: atom_id res chain seq x y z
N MET A 1 -75.50 -0.67 19.83
CA MET A 1 -74.53 0.43 19.94
C MET A 1 -73.38 -0.11 20.77
N ALA A 2 -72.20 -0.26 20.17
CA ALA A 2 -71.06 -0.85 20.85
C ALA A 2 -70.67 0.02 22.06
N ASN A 3 -70.38 -0.62 23.19
CA ASN A 3 -70.01 0.07 24.42
C ASN A 3 -68.68 0.80 24.17
N PRO A 4 -68.61 2.14 24.30
CA PRO A 4 -67.39 2.90 24.05
C PRO A 4 -66.18 2.37 24.83
N ASN A 5 -66.42 1.74 25.99
CA ASN A 5 -65.38 1.15 26.81
C ASN A 5 -64.77 -0.12 26.22
N GLU A 6 -65.49 -0.89 25.38
CA GLU A 6 -64.95 -2.08 24.71
C GLU A 6 -64.04 -1.74 23.53
N GLU A 7 -64.34 -0.65 22.81
CA GLU A 7 -63.48 -0.18 21.72
C GLU A 7 -62.17 0.42 22.26
N ILE A 8 -62.25 1.12 23.39
CA ILE A 8 -61.06 1.64 24.10
C ILE A 8 -60.20 0.48 24.62
N LEU A 9 -60.79 -0.59 25.17
CA LEU A 9 -60.04 -1.76 25.62
C LEU A 9 -59.35 -2.49 24.46
N ARG A 10 -60.01 -2.61 23.29
CA ARG A 10 -59.37 -3.17 22.08
C ARG A 10 -58.22 -2.33 21.58
N ALA A 11 -58.36 -1.01 21.59
CA ALA A 11 -57.29 -0.10 21.18
C ALA A 11 -56.08 -0.19 22.13
N LEU A 12 -56.31 -0.30 23.43
CA LEU A 12 -55.26 -0.47 24.43
C LEU A 12 -54.53 -1.81 24.26
N ASN A 13 -55.25 -2.91 24.06
CA ASN A 13 -54.62 -4.22 23.82
C ASN A 13 -53.80 -4.25 22.52
N HIS A 14 -54.24 -3.54 21.48
CA HIS A 14 -53.45 -3.40 20.25
C HIS A 14 -52.20 -2.54 20.43
N LEU A 15 -52.28 -1.48 21.24
CA LEU A 15 -51.13 -0.65 21.60
C LEU A 15 -50.13 -1.42 22.47
N GLU A 16 -50.61 -2.21 23.43
CA GLU A 16 -49.75 -3.06 24.27
C GLU A 16 -49.03 -4.13 23.44
N ALA A 17 -49.73 -4.80 22.53
CA ALA A 17 -49.13 -5.74 21.58
C ALA A 17 -48.11 -5.07 20.64
N TYR A 18 -48.37 -3.82 20.23
CA TYR A 18 -47.44 -3.03 19.42
C TYR A 18 -46.21 -2.59 20.23
N THR A 19 -46.36 -2.24 21.51
CA THR A 19 -45.24 -1.95 22.41
C THR A 19 -44.42 -3.18 22.79
N GLU A 20 -45.01 -4.38 22.85
CA GLU A 20 -44.28 -5.64 22.98
C GLU A 20 -43.52 -6.00 21.70
N MET A 21 -44.09 -5.72 20.53
CA MET A 21 -43.39 -5.88 19.24
C MET A 21 -42.25 -4.86 19.08
N ALA A 22 -42.47 -3.61 19.54
CA ALA A 22 -41.46 -2.56 19.53
C ALA A 22 -40.32 -2.90 20.52
N SER A 23 -40.62 -3.36 21.73
CA SER A 23 -39.61 -3.73 22.74
C SER A 23 -38.75 -4.92 22.33
N ARG A 24 -39.31 -5.89 21.57
CA ARG A 24 -38.53 -7.00 20.99
C ARG A 24 -37.63 -6.60 19.81
N ASN A 25 -37.84 -5.44 19.20
CA ASN A 25 -37.07 -4.96 18.05
C ASN A 25 -36.22 -3.72 18.32
N VAL A 26 -36.20 -3.16 19.54
CA VAL A 26 -35.31 -2.04 19.91
C VAL A 26 -33.84 -2.37 19.63
N SER A 27 -33.40 -3.60 19.93
CA SER A 27 -32.03 -4.03 19.64
C SER A 27 -31.72 -4.05 18.15
N ARG A 28 -32.68 -4.46 17.30
CA ARG A 28 -32.47 -4.54 15.85
C ARG A 28 -32.58 -3.19 15.17
N PHE A 29 -33.43 -2.29 15.69
CA PHE A 29 -33.55 -0.93 15.20
C PHE A 29 -32.37 -0.06 15.62
N GLU A 30 -31.84 -0.22 16.84
CA GLU A 30 -30.58 0.41 17.24
C GLU A 30 -29.38 -0.18 16.51
N GLU A 31 -29.33 -1.49 16.26
CA GLU A 31 -28.27 -2.09 15.43
C GLU A 31 -28.33 -1.60 13.98
N ILE A 32 -29.52 -1.41 13.40
CA ILE A 32 -29.69 -0.83 12.06
C ILE A 32 -29.35 0.67 12.07
N LYS A 33 -29.73 1.42 13.10
CA LYS A 33 -29.41 2.84 13.24
C LYS A 33 -27.93 3.09 13.46
N ASP A 34 -27.26 2.28 14.30
CA ASP A 34 -25.82 2.30 14.51
C ASP A 34 -25.06 1.90 13.25
N ARG A 35 -25.60 0.95 12.47
CA ARG A 35 -24.99 0.49 11.21
C ARG A 35 -25.20 1.50 10.07
N ILE A 36 -26.34 2.18 10.02
CA ILE A 36 -26.59 3.30 9.10
C ILE A 36 -25.73 4.52 9.51
N GLN A 37 -25.65 4.86 10.80
CA GLN A 37 -24.75 5.90 11.28
C GLN A 37 -23.29 5.54 11.01
N TRP A 38 -22.87 4.30 11.24
CA TRP A 38 -21.51 3.85 10.93
C TRP A 38 -21.23 3.93 9.43
N LEU A 39 -22.13 3.47 8.55
CA LEU A 39 -21.95 3.55 7.10
C LEU A 39 -21.92 4.98 6.56
N PHE A 40 -22.77 5.89 7.07
CA PHE A 40 -22.79 7.28 6.63
C PHE A 40 -21.68 8.13 7.24
N PHE A 41 -21.21 7.81 8.46
CA PHE A 41 -20.15 8.55 9.13
C PHE A 41 -18.76 7.91 9.00
N SER A 42 -18.62 6.67 8.49
CA SER A 42 -17.32 6.04 8.23
C SER A 42 -16.67 6.64 6.99
N GLU A 43 -17.40 6.80 5.88
CA GLU A 43 -16.92 7.52 4.69
C GLU A 43 -16.63 8.99 5.03
N TYR A 44 -17.51 9.66 5.79
CA TYR A 44 -17.27 11.05 6.22
C TYR A 44 -16.11 11.16 7.23
N ARG A 45 -15.87 10.15 8.08
CA ARG A 45 -14.69 10.10 8.96
C ARG A 45 -13.43 9.84 8.16
N GLU A 46 -13.42 8.87 7.25
CA GLU A 46 -12.25 8.55 6.43
C GLU A 46 -11.91 9.72 5.51
N GLU A 47 -12.89 10.36 4.90
CA GLU A 47 -12.73 11.56 4.08
C GLU A 47 -12.23 12.74 4.94
N LYS A 48 -12.82 12.99 6.12
CA LYS A 48 -12.35 14.02 7.05
C LYS A 48 -10.93 13.74 7.56
N THR A 49 -10.59 12.50 7.90
CA THR A 49 -9.26 12.11 8.41
C THR A 49 -8.23 12.20 7.28
N THR A 50 -8.60 11.80 6.06
CA THR A 50 -7.75 11.94 4.86
C THR A 50 -7.54 13.40 4.49
N GLN A 51 -8.58 14.22 4.58
CA GLN A 51 -8.51 15.66 4.32
C GLN A 51 -7.71 16.39 5.40
N GLU A 52 -7.87 16.02 6.67
CA GLU A 52 -7.06 16.52 7.79
C GLU A 52 -5.58 16.14 7.61
N LEU A 53 -5.28 14.89 7.24
CA LEU A 53 -3.92 14.44 6.93
C LEU A 53 -3.33 15.17 5.72
N LYS A 54 -4.13 15.42 4.68
CA LYS A 54 -3.71 16.15 3.48
C LYS A 54 -3.38 17.61 3.81
N VAL A 55 -4.26 18.27 4.57
CA VAL A 55 -4.03 19.64 5.08
C VAL A 55 -2.79 19.67 5.96
N GLN A 56 -2.59 18.68 6.83
CA GLN A 56 -1.42 18.59 7.70
C GLN A 56 -0.12 18.40 6.89
N LYS A 57 -0.12 17.55 5.85
CA LYS A 57 1.02 17.36 4.95
C LYS A 57 1.37 18.64 4.18
N GLU A 58 0.38 19.32 3.60
CA GLU A 58 0.59 20.59 2.88
C GLU A 58 1.04 21.73 3.83
N LEU A 59 0.54 21.74 5.07
CA LEU A 59 0.99 22.68 6.10
C LEU A 59 2.45 22.45 6.49
N ILE A 60 2.87 21.19 6.69
CA ILE A 60 4.27 20.83 6.99
C ILE A 60 5.18 21.23 5.82
N LYS A 61 4.76 20.98 4.58
CA LYS A 61 5.47 21.38 3.36
C LYS A 61 5.61 22.91 3.26
N SER A 62 4.54 23.64 3.53
CA SER A 62 4.54 25.10 3.54
C SER A 62 5.45 25.68 4.62
N ILE A 63 5.46 25.09 5.83
CA ILE A 63 6.40 25.46 6.90
C ILE A 63 7.84 25.18 6.49
N GLY A 64 8.09 24.06 5.80
CA GLY A 64 9.41 23.72 5.25
C GLY A 64 9.91 24.76 4.26
N LEU A 65 9.07 25.19 3.33
CA LEU A 65 9.38 26.26 2.36
C LEU A 65 9.65 27.60 3.05
N ILE A 66 8.81 27.99 4.02
CA ILE A 66 9.02 29.23 4.80
C ILE A 66 10.37 29.19 5.52
N LYS A 67 10.74 28.07 6.15
CA LYS A 67 12.04 27.90 6.81
C LYS A 67 13.20 27.99 5.81
N GLN A 68 13.06 27.40 4.62
CA GLN A 68 14.06 27.44 3.57
C GLN A 68 14.31 28.88 3.06
N TYR A 69 13.24 29.66 2.89
CA TYR A 69 13.31 31.04 2.38
C TYR A 69 13.48 32.10 3.47
N LEU A 70 13.54 31.72 4.75
CA LEU A 70 13.71 32.63 5.88
C LEU A 70 14.93 33.56 5.75
N PRO A 71 16.12 33.11 5.30
CA PRO A 71 17.27 33.99 5.10
C PRO A 71 17.04 35.05 4.02
N LEU A 72 16.22 34.73 3.00
CA LEU A 72 15.87 35.65 1.93
C LEU A 72 14.83 36.69 2.41
N ILE A 73 13.86 36.26 3.21
CA ILE A 73 12.88 37.16 3.86
C ILE A 73 13.61 38.18 4.77
N GLU A 74 14.60 37.74 5.54
CA GLU A 74 15.44 38.63 6.36
C GLU A 74 16.31 39.57 5.53
N LYS A 75 16.76 39.14 4.34
CA LYS A 75 17.44 40.02 3.38
C LYS A 75 16.47 41.09 2.86
N TYR A 76 15.25 40.71 2.51
CA TYR A 76 14.20 41.62 2.01
C TYR A 76 13.72 42.62 3.07
N LYS A 77 13.84 42.31 4.35
CA LYS A 77 13.61 43.25 5.45
C LYS A 77 14.53 44.48 5.42
N LYS A 78 15.72 44.35 4.80
CA LYS A 78 16.70 45.43 4.60
C LYS A 78 16.74 45.94 3.15
N GLY A 79 15.83 45.44 2.30
CA GLY A 79 15.78 45.70 0.86
C GLY A 79 14.99 46.95 0.49
N SER A 80 14.52 46.98 -0.77
CA SER A 80 13.67 48.04 -1.31
C SER A 80 12.34 48.17 -0.55
N GLU A 81 11.61 49.27 -0.75
CA GLU A 81 10.33 49.47 -0.05
C GLU A 81 9.33 48.34 -0.31
N GLU A 82 9.29 47.83 -1.53
CA GLU A 82 8.43 46.70 -1.94
C GLU A 82 8.87 45.39 -1.29
N GLU A 83 10.19 45.12 -1.24
CA GLU A 83 10.77 43.95 -0.58
C GLU A 83 10.47 43.95 0.92
N ARG A 84 10.56 45.12 1.58
CA ARG A 84 10.22 45.25 3.00
C ARG A 84 8.74 45.04 3.26
N LYS A 85 7.85 45.57 2.41
CA LYS A 85 6.40 45.37 2.53
C LYS A 85 6.06 43.88 2.40
N PHE A 86 6.66 43.19 1.44
CA PHE A 86 6.51 41.75 1.29
C PHE A 86 7.03 40.98 2.52
N ALA A 87 8.26 41.27 2.97
CA ALA A 87 8.85 40.62 4.13
C ALA A 87 8.01 40.81 5.40
N ASN A 88 7.51 42.02 5.66
CA ASN A 88 6.65 42.31 6.80
C ASN A 88 5.32 41.56 6.72
N THR A 89 4.70 41.48 5.53
CA THR A 89 3.44 40.74 5.33
C THR A 89 3.63 39.26 5.65
N VAL A 90 4.76 38.67 5.22
CA VAL A 90 5.08 37.26 5.49
C VAL A 90 5.34 37.04 6.98
N ILE A 91 6.07 37.93 7.64
CA ILE A 91 6.35 37.87 9.10
C ILE A 91 5.05 37.97 9.90
N GLU A 92 4.18 38.95 9.61
CA GLU A 92 2.89 39.12 10.29
C GLU A 92 1.96 37.91 10.10
N THR A 93 2.04 37.23 8.95
CA THR A 93 1.25 36.02 8.68
C THR A 93 1.76 34.85 9.52
N ILE A 94 3.07 34.70 9.65
CA ILE A 94 3.70 33.69 10.50
C ILE A 94 3.38 33.93 11.98
N GLU A 95 3.43 35.18 12.44
CA GLU A 95 3.11 35.55 13.82
C GLU A 95 1.64 35.26 14.16
N ARG A 96 0.70 35.63 13.28
CA ARG A 96 -0.73 35.29 13.42
C ARG A 96 -0.97 33.78 13.48
N TYR A 97 -0.26 33.01 12.66
CA TYR A 97 -0.34 31.56 12.70
C TYR A 97 0.16 30.99 14.03
N ASN A 98 1.35 31.41 14.49
CA ASN A 98 1.91 30.96 15.77
C ASN A 98 1.00 31.29 16.96
N GLN A 99 0.38 32.48 16.99
CA GLN A 99 -0.61 32.85 18.00
C GLN A 99 -1.85 31.96 17.96
N THR A 100 -2.31 31.58 16.76
CA THR A 100 -3.46 30.68 16.60
C THR A 100 -3.16 29.28 17.12
N VAL A 101 -1.92 28.81 16.95
CA VAL A 101 -1.45 27.52 17.50
C VAL A 101 -1.30 27.59 19.02
N GLU A 102 -0.76 28.68 19.57
CA GLU A 102 -0.63 28.88 21.02
C GLU A 102 -2.01 28.98 21.72
N ASN A 103 -2.97 29.68 21.13
CA ASN A 103 -4.31 29.81 21.69
C ASN A 103 -5.14 28.50 21.64
N LYS A 104 -4.76 27.53 20.80
CA LYS A 104 -5.38 26.19 20.75
C LYS A 104 -4.69 25.18 21.67
N SER A 105 -3.57 25.53 22.29
CA SER A 105 -2.74 24.66 23.13
C SER A 105 -3.18 24.68 24.61
N THR A 106 -4.39 24.20 24.90
CA THR A 106 -4.75 23.77 26.26
C THR A 106 -5.01 22.28 26.41
N GLU A 107 -5.04 21.48 25.35
CA GLU A 107 -5.00 20.01 25.43
C GLU A 107 -4.58 19.45 24.04
N ASP A 108 -3.47 18.72 23.97
CA ASP A 108 -3.06 17.79 22.88
C ASP A 108 -2.57 18.27 21.49
N ALA A 109 -2.01 19.49 21.33
CA ALA A 109 -1.28 19.83 20.09
C ALA A 109 0.23 19.48 20.15
N PRO A 110 0.80 18.76 19.16
CA PRO A 110 2.23 18.41 19.16
C PRO A 110 3.14 19.63 18.98
N SER A 111 4.11 19.79 19.88
CA SER A 111 5.10 20.88 19.92
C SER A 111 5.95 21.06 18.64
N LYS A 112 5.88 20.11 17.69
CA LYS A 112 6.59 20.13 16.41
C LYS A 112 6.05 21.17 15.39
N LEU A 113 4.89 21.77 15.62
CA LEU A 113 4.27 22.75 14.70
C LEU A 113 4.65 24.22 14.95
N LYS A 114 5.46 24.50 15.98
CA LYS A 114 5.87 25.86 16.35
C LYS A 114 7.10 26.30 15.53
N ILE A 115 7.05 27.48 14.92
CA ILE A 115 8.20 28.09 14.24
C ILE A 115 9.01 28.88 15.28
N ASP A 116 10.10 28.31 15.80
CA ASP A 116 10.96 28.94 16.81
C ASP A 116 11.94 29.95 16.17
N TRP A 117 11.60 31.24 16.29
CA TRP A 117 12.40 32.37 15.81
C TRP A 117 13.65 32.66 16.66
N THR A 118 13.64 32.27 17.94
CA THR A 118 14.63 32.72 18.93
C THR A 118 16.01 32.11 18.77
N ARG A 119 16.10 30.86 18.27
CA ARG A 119 17.39 30.17 18.05
C ARG A 119 18.20 30.73 16.88
N HIS A 120 17.59 31.33 15.87
CA HIS A 120 18.31 31.81 14.67
C HIS A 120 18.93 33.22 14.84
N ILE A 121 18.41 34.03 15.77
CA ILE A 121 18.89 35.40 16.00
C ILE A 121 20.23 35.42 16.78
N ALA A 122 20.53 34.38 17.56
CA ALA A 122 21.76 34.30 18.36
C ALA A 122 23.03 34.11 17.51
N HIS A 123 22.92 33.47 16.34
CA HIS A 123 24.09 33.16 15.50
C HIS A 123 24.60 34.32 14.63
N ILE A 124 23.82 35.40 14.48
CA ILE A 124 24.15 36.52 13.59
C ILE A 124 24.85 37.67 14.34
N LYS A 125 24.87 37.65 15.69
CA LYS A 125 25.51 38.70 16.51
C LYS A 125 27.00 38.49 16.81
N SER A 126 27.57 37.31 16.55
CA SER A 126 29.01 37.07 16.72
C SER A 126 29.72 37.16 15.37
N GLY A 127 30.03 38.38 14.95
CA GLY A 127 30.95 38.63 13.85
C GLY A 127 32.38 38.59 14.37
N ASP A 128 33.22 37.75 13.78
CA ASP A 128 34.60 38.13 13.47
C ASP A 128 35.16 37.33 12.31
N ALA A 129 35.97 38.03 11.53
CA ALA A 129 36.40 37.70 10.18
C ALA A 129 37.63 36.79 10.15
N GLU A 130 37.64 35.79 9.28
CA GLU A 130 38.78 35.54 8.38
C GLU A 130 38.42 34.61 7.23
N ASN A 131 39.14 34.83 6.12
CA ASN A 131 38.72 34.57 4.76
C ASN A 131 39.65 33.49 4.16
N LYS A 132 39.10 32.42 3.55
CA LYS A 132 39.54 31.81 2.26
C LYS A 132 39.01 30.37 2.06
N LYS A 133 38.49 30.15 0.84
CA LYS A 133 38.26 28.86 0.14
C LYS A 133 37.21 27.94 0.74
N THR A 134 36.04 27.85 0.09
CA THR A 134 35.50 26.67 -0.63
C THR A 134 33.98 26.91 -0.81
N GLN A 135 33.48 27.23 -2.01
CA GLN A 135 32.03 27.07 -2.27
C GLN A 135 31.78 25.61 -2.64
N LYS A 136 31.84 24.77 -1.60
CA LYS A 136 31.11 23.51 -1.54
C LYS A 136 29.64 23.86 -1.33
N ILE A 137 28.80 23.23 -2.13
CA ILE A 137 27.37 23.04 -1.95
C ILE A 137 27.02 23.00 -0.46
N PHE A 138 26.09 23.86 -0.02
CA PHE A 138 25.50 23.85 1.32
C PHE A 138 24.59 22.61 1.43
N PHE A 139 25.21 21.42 1.48
CA PHE A 139 24.70 20.35 2.32
C PHE A 139 24.76 20.91 3.73
N SER A 140 23.61 20.88 4.43
CA SER A 140 23.58 20.96 5.88
C SER A 140 24.74 20.14 6.40
N ARG A 141 25.70 20.80 7.06
CA ARG A 141 26.81 20.14 7.75
C ARG A 141 26.16 19.06 8.61
N SER A 142 26.34 17.82 8.21
CA SER A 142 25.93 16.68 9.00
C SER A 142 26.68 16.85 10.31
N LEU A 143 25.96 17.19 11.39
CA LEU A 143 26.33 16.65 12.69
C LEU A 143 26.57 15.17 12.41
N SER A 144 27.79 14.70 12.70
CA SER A 144 28.19 13.32 12.46
C SER A 144 27.04 12.43 12.91
N LYS A 145 26.30 11.85 11.97
CA LYS A 145 25.26 10.88 12.28
C LYS A 145 26.01 9.67 12.78
N VAL A 146 26.37 9.69 14.06
CA VAL A 146 26.95 8.54 14.71
C VAL A 146 25.91 7.44 14.54
N PRO A 147 26.23 6.35 13.83
CA PRO A 147 25.28 5.30 13.57
C PRO A 147 24.77 4.73 14.91
N PRO A 148 23.57 4.16 14.95
CA PRO A 148 23.07 3.47 16.12
C PRO A 148 24.06 2.41 16.60
N SER A 149 24.40 2.46 17.87
CA SER A 149 25.21 1.43 18.53
C SER A 149 24.45 0.11 18.57
N GLN A 150 25.17 -1.02 18.62
CA GLN A 150 24.55 -2.33 18.76
C GLN A 150 23.68 -2.42 20.02
N LEU A 151 24.09 -1.78 21.12
CA LEU A 151 23.29 -1.71 22.35
C LEU A 151 21.92 -1.06 22.13
N GLU A 152 21.84 0.02 21.34
CA GLU A 152 20.57 0.68 21.01
C GLU A 152 19.66 -0.25 20.18
N LYS A 153 20.25 -0.97 19.22
CA LYS A 153 19.55 -1.96 18.37
C LYS A 153 19.02 -3.13 19.21
N ASP A 154 19.87 -3.72 20.05
CA ASP A 154 19.51 -4.84 20.92
C ASP A 154 18.47 -4.43 21.96
N THR A 155 18.57 -3.21 22.51
CA THR A 155 17.58 -2.69 23.46
C THR A 155 16.22 -2.50 22.80
N LEU A 156 16.17 -1.99 21.56
CA LEU A 156 14.95 -1.88 20.79
C LEU A 156 14.32 -3.25 20.55
N LYS A 157 15.12 -4.23 20.09
CA LYS A 157 14.67 -5.61 19.84
C LYS A 157 14.15 -6.28 21.12
N MET A 158 14.86 -6.15 22.24
CA MET A 158 14.43 -6.71 23.53
C MET A 158 13.17 -6.04 24.07
N LYS A 159 13.02 -4.71 23.90
CA LYS A 159 11.80 -3.99 24.28
C LYS A 159 10.61 -4.41 23.43
N ALA A 160 10.82 -4.58 22.14
CA ALA A 160 9.80 -5.08 21.22
C ALA A 160 9.32 -6.47 21.59
N ILE A 161 10.24 -7.41 21.79
CA ILE A 161 9.93 -8.78 22.22
C ILE A 161 9.07 -8.74 23.48
N ARG A 162 9.47 -7.97 24.49
CA ARG A 162 8.68 -7.85 25.73
C ARG A 162 7.30 -7.24 25.50
N MET A 163 7.19 -6.19 24.68
CA MET A 163 5.89 -5.56 24.40
C MET A 163 4.94 -6.54 23.71
N ILE A 164 5.45 -7.36 22.79
CA ILE A 164 4.70 -8.37 22.06
C ILE A 164 4.35 -9.57 22.95
N GLU A 165 5.27 -10.01 23.82
CA GLU A 165 4.99 -11.04 24.84
C GLU A 165 3.91 -10.61 25.83
N THR A 166 3.81 -9.30 26.13
CA THR A 166 2.81 -8.78 27.05
C THR A 166 1.47 -8.47 26.40
N ASP A 167 1.39 -8.42 25.07
CA ASP A 167 0.16 -8.12 24.35
C ASP A 167 -0.56 -9.43 24.00
N PRO A 168 -1.73 -9.73 24.61
CA PRO A 168 -2.46 -10.97 24.37
C PRO A 168 -3.00 -11.09 22.94
N ASP A 169 -3.09 -9.98 22.19
CA ASP A 169 -3.51 -9.98 20.79
C ASP A 169 -2.36 -10.40 19.83
N PHE A 170 -1.11 -10.46 20.32
CA PHE A 170 0.04 -10.87 19.53
C PHE A 170 0.28 -12.39 19.62
N GLN A 171 0.32 -13.05 18.47
CA GLN A 171 0.50 -14.50 18.38
C GLN A 171 1.97 -14.92 18.55
N GLU A 172 2.19 -16.13 19.07
CA GLU A 172 3.51 -16.78 19.23
C GLU A 172 4.32 -16.84 17.91
N SER A 173 3.61 -16.93 16.78
CA SER A 173 4.14 -16.88 15.41
C SER A 173 4.92 -15.59 15.09
N LEU A 174 4.56 -14.47 15.73
CA LEU A 174 5.17 -13.15 15.55
C LEU A 174 6.49 -13.01 16.31
N LEU A 175 6.60 -13.69 17.45
CA LEU A 175 7.82 -13.75 18.25
C LEU A 175 8.94 -14.50 17.54
N GLU A 176 8.63 -15.61 16.86
CA GLU A 176 9.61 -16.34 16.04
C GLU A 176 10.15 -15.46 14.92
N THR A 177 9.26 -14.76 14.22
CA THR A 177 9.64 -13.88 13.10
C THR A 177 10.57 -12.77 13.59
N LEU A 178 10.31 -12.16 14.75
CA LEU A 178 11.18 -11.14 15.35
C LEU A 178 12.51 -11.68 15.87
N LYS A 179 12.50 -12.91 16.40
CA LYS A 179 13.72 -13.57 16.90
C LYS A 179 14.67 -13.86 15.75
N ASP A 180 14.15 -14.42 14.66
CA ASP A 180 14.90 -14.84 13.47
C ASP A 180 15.15 -13.71 12.48
N SER A 181 14.39 -12.61 12.54
CA SER A 181 14.62 -11.50 11.65
C SER A 181 15.90 -10.73 12.02
N ASP A 182 16.87 -10.79 11.13
CA ASP A 182 17.84 -9.71 10.85
C ASP A 182 17.20 -8.57 10.05
N ALA A 183 15.86 -8.50 10.01
CA ALA A 183 15.09 -7.51 9.25
C ALA A 183 15.65 -6.12 9.53
N GLY A 184 16.15 -5.50 8.45
CA GLY A 184 16.88 -4.25 8.48
C GLY A 184 16.14 -3.24 9.34
N ILE A 185 16.80 -2.84 10.43
CA ILE A 185 16.38 -1.66 11.19
C ILE A 185 16.50 -0.52 10.19
N ASN A 186 15.36 -0.06 9.65
CA ASN A 186 15.31 1.11 8.80
C ASN A 186 15.55 2.32 9.71
N GLU A 187 16.81 2.75 9.76
CA GLU A 187 17.29 3.81 10.63
C GLU A 187 16.77 5.17 10.14
N GLU A 188 15.56 5.57 10.55
CA GLU A 188 15.15 6.95 10.41
C GLU A 188 15.76 7.80 11.54
N ILE A 189 17.02 8.21 11.32
CA ILE A 189 17.77 9.02 12.26
C ILE A 189 17.29 10.49 12.21
N GLU A 190 16.23 10.81 12.94
CA GLU A 190 16.07 12.18 13.50
C GLU A 190 17.11 12.32 14.62
N SER A 191 18.33 12.75 14.27
CA SER A 191 19.37 13.09 15.25
C SER A 191 19.42 14.58 15.46
N ASP A 192 18.86 15.03 16.58
CA ASP A 192 19.13 16.36 17.13
C ASP A 192 20.33 16.24 18.11
N GLY A 193 21.47 15.74 17.62
CA GLY A 193 22.75 15.57 18.32
C GLY A 193 22.77 14.57 19.51
N ASN A 194 21.84 14.71 20.44
CA ASN A 194 21.70 13.96 21.68
C ASN A 194 20.50 13.00 21.69
N MET A 195 19.71 12.96 20.62
CA MET A 195 18.56 12.06 20.50
C MET A 195 18.73 11.16 19.27
N VAL A 196 18.30 9.92 19.38
CA VAL A 196 18.23 8.97 18.27
C VAL A 196 16.87 8.32 18.31
N LYS A 197 16.14 8.40 17.21
CA LYS A 197 14.94 7.61 16.99
C LYS A 197 15.33 6.41 16.14
N LEU A 198 14.96 5.21 16.59
CA LEU A 198 15.10 3.98 15.84
C LEU A 198 13.72 3.48 15.45
N MET A 199 13.61 2.97 14.23
CA MET A 199 12.42 2.27 13.75
C MET A 199 12.87 0.92 13.20
N GLN A 200 12.21 -0.14 13.65
CA GLN A 200 12.35 -1.46 13.07
C GLN A 200 11.01 -1.85 12.46
N THR A 201 11.06 -2.36 11.23
CA THR A 201 9.87 -2.76 10.48
C THR A 201 9.98 -4.23 10.11
N TRP A 202 8.90 -4.98 10.29
CA TRP A 202 8.81 -6.37 9.83
C TRP A 202 7.38 -6.68 9.37
N SER A 203 7.24 -7.74 8.58
CA SER A 203 5.96 -8.20 8.05
C SER A 203 5.80 -9.69 8.32
N ALA A 204 4.73 -10.08 9.01
CA ALA A 204 4.40 -11.48 9.29
C ALA A 204 3.50 -12.10 8.20
N LEU A 205 2.77 -11.26 7.48
CA LEU A 205 1.92 -11.60 6.35
C LEU A 205 1.96 -10.40 5.39
N PRO A 206 2.00 -10.62 4.06
CA PRO A 206 1.85 -9.52 3.10
C PRO A 206 0.60 -8.68 3.39
N GLY A 207 0.73 -7.36 3.25
CA GLY A 207 -0.30 -6.39 3.68
C GLY A 207 -0.31 -6.07 5.17
N GLU A 208 0.55 -6.70 5.98
CA GLU A 208 0.77 -6.31 7.38
C GLU A 208 2.18 -5.76 7.56
N VAL A 209 2.27 -4.58 8.14
CA VAL A 209 3.52 -3.91 8.48
C VAL A 209 3.52 -3.60 9.96
N HIS A 210 4.42 -4.26 10.67
CA HIS A 210 4.62 -4.01 12.08
C HIS A 210 5.81 -3.07 12.23
N ARG A 211 5.67 -2.04 13.07
CA ARG A 211 6.72 -1.03 13.29
C ARG A 211 6.96 -0.89 14.78
N ILE A 212 8.19 -1.13 15.22
CA ILE A 212 8.64 -0.73 16.55
C ILE A 212 9.37 0.57 16.39
N ILE A 213 8.95 1.57 17.14
CA ILE A 213 9.63 2.85 17.24
C ILE A 213 10.15 2.97 18.68
N GLY A 214 11.39 3.42 18.84
CA GLY A 214 11.96 3.71 20.15
C GLY A 214 12.94 4.86 20.05
N SER A 215 13.06 5.66 21.11
CA SER A 215 13.99 6.77 21.15
C SER A 215 15.00 6.63 22.28
N PHE A 216 16.21 7.08 22.01
CA PHE A 216 17.35 7.04 22.91
C PHE A 216 17.92 8.43 23.08
N ARG A 217 18.37 8.75 24.29
CA ARG A 217 19.18 9.92 24.59
C ARG A 217 20.64 9.52 24.67
N ARG A 218 21.50 10.14 23.88
CA ARG A 218 22.95 9.96 23.91
C ARG A 218 23.60 10.98 24.83
N GLU A 219 24.40 10.49 25.77
CA GLU A 219 25.19 11.27 26.71
C GLU A 219 26.65 10.81 26.64
N SER A 220 27.51 11.56 25.94
CA SER A 220 28.96 11.37 25.74
C SER A 220 29.43 9.96 25.31
N GLU A 221 29.21 8.93 26.13
CA GLU A 221 29.55 7.52 25.88
C GLU A 221 28.39 6.53 26.15
N ARG A 222 27.23 7.02 26.60
CA ARG A 222 26.08 6.19 26.98
C ARG A 222 24.86 6.52 26.15
N SER A 223 24.06 5.51 25.87
CA SER A 223 22.75 5.68 25.27
C SER A 223 21.67 5.18 26.23
N ILE A 224 20.72 6.06 26.54
CA ILE A 224 19.69 5.83 27.55
C ILE A 224 18.34 5.74 26.83
N PRO A 225 17.61 4.60 26.91
CA PRO A 225 16.28 4.49 26.33
C PRO A 225 15.29 5.43 27.04
N ILE A 226 14.49 6.15 26.27
CA ILE A 226 13.44 7.03 26.81
C ILE A 226 12.22 6.17 27.11
N LYS A 227 11.84 6.07 28.40
CA LYS A 227 10.85 5.10 28.90
C LYS A 227 9.54 5.04 28.10
N ASP A 228 9.01 6.19 27.67
CA ASP A 228 7.69 6.28 27.03
C ASP A 228 7.77 6.49 25.51
N SER A 229 8.97 6.36 24.93
CA SER A 229 9.18 6.52 23.49
C SER A 229 9.00 5.22 22.69
N PHE A 230 8.89 4.09 23.38
CA PHE A 230 8.78 2.78 22.75
C PHE A 230 7.33 2.48 22.43
N GLN A 231 7.04 2.34 21.15
CA GLN A 231 5.69 2.11 20.63
C GLN A 231 5.75 1.00 19.57
N VAL A 232 4.79 0.08 19.64
CA VAL A 232 4.57 -0.92 18.60
C VAL A 232 3.33 -0.50 17.84
N PHE A 233 3.47 -0.36 16.53
CA PHE A 233 2.41 -0.06 15.60
C PHE A 233 2.16 -1.26 14.73
N LEU A 234 0.88 -1.56 14.53
CA LEU A 234 0.43 -2.52 13.54
C LEU A 234 -0.35 -1.74 12.48
N GLU A 235 0.20 -1.70 11.28
CA GLU A 235 -0.51 -1.26 10.09
C GLU A 235 -0.90 -2.50 9.29
N SER A 236 -2.19 -2.67 9.03
CA SER A 236 -2.68 -3.78 8.21
C SER A 236 -3.61 -3.22 7.15
N LYS A 237 -3.25 -3.45 5.89
CA LYS A 237 -4.05 -3.12 4.72
C LYS A 237 -4.21 -4.39 3.90
N GLN A 238 -5.40 -4.97 3.95
CA GLN A 238 -5.75 -6.17 3.20
C GLN A 238 -6.71 -5.79 2.07
N THR A 239 -6.44 -6.26 0.86
CA THR A 239 -7.26 -5.97 -0.33
C THR A 239 -8.23 -7.09 -0.66
N GLY A 240 -8.10 -8.24 0.01
CA GLY A 240 -8.82 -9.48 -0.33
C GLY A 240 -8.35 -10.15 -1.62
N HIS A 241 -7.26 -9.65 -2.21
CA HIS A 241 -6.57 -10.21 -3.37
C HIS A 241 -5.19 -10.69 -2.92
N PRO A 242 -4.62 -11.76 -3.51
CA PRO A 242 -3.34 -12.27 -3.06
C PRO A 242 -2.21 -11.28 -3.38
N TYR A 243 -1.26 -11.18 -2.45
CA TYR A 243 0.06 -10.64 -2.75
C TYR A 243 0.90 -11.71 -3.48
N PRO A 244 1.96 -11.34 -4.23
CA PRO A 244 2.83 -12.33 -4.88
C PRO A 244 3.30 -13.42 -3.92
N ALA A 245 3.71 -13.07 -2.70
CA ALA A 245 4.16 -14.05 -1.72
C ALA A 245 3.05 -15.01 -1.22
N GLN A 246 1.78 -14.65 -1.34
CA GLN A 246 0.65 -15.55 -1.03
C GLN A 246 0.29 -16.46 -2.21
N HIS A 247 0.67 -16.06 -3.42
CA HIS A 247 0.42 -16.78 -4.67
C HIS A 247 1.75 -17.14 -5.37
N MET A 248 2.52 -18.03 -4.73
CA MET A 248 3.71 -18.66 -5.32
C MET A 248 4.86 -17.73 -5.74
N GLY A 249 4.86 -16.48 -5.30
CA GLY A 249 5.84 -15.48 -5.72
C GLY A 249 5.44 -14.71 -6.98
N TRP A 250 4.24 -14.94 -7.53
CA TRP A 250 3.71 -14.23 -8.69
C TRP A 250 2.24 -13.91 -8.47
N ALA A 251 1.88 -12.63 -8.46
CA ALA A 251 0.49 -12.19 -8.52
C ALA A 251 0.44 -10.83 -9.22
N LEU A 252 -0.64 -10.56 -9.93
CA LEU A 252 -0.92 -9.24 -10.48
C LEU A 252 -1.57 -8.34 -9.44
N SER A 253 -1.50 -7.02 -9.65
CA SER A 253 -2.11 -6.08 -8.72
C SER A 253 -3.64 -6.21 -8.67
N HIS A 254 -4.17 -6.06 -7.46
CA HIS A 254 -5.61 -5.99 -7.19
C HIS A 254 -6.35 -4.86 -7.94
N TRP A 255 -5.62 -3.86 -8.44
CA TRP A 255 -6.15 -2.76 -9.25
C TRP A 255 -6.55 -3.18 -10.66
N LEU A 256 -6.07 -4.32 -11.16
CA LEU A 256 -6.48 -4.87 -12.45
C LEU A 256 -7.89 -5.50 -12.42
N ILE A 257 -8.55 -5.47 -11.26
CA ILE A 257 -9.93 -5.89 -11.07
C ILE A 257 -10.75 -4.64 -10.73
N PRO A 258 -11.82 -4.33 -11.47
CA PRO A 258 -12.59 -3.12 -11.23
C PRO A 258 -13.24 -3.18 -9.85
N ALA A 259 -12.82 -2.29 -8.96
CA ALA A 259 -13.25 -2.29 -7.55
C ALA A 259 -14.62 -1.63 -7.32
N SER A 260 -15.09 -0.79 -8.24
CA SER A 260 -16.32 -0.01 -8.10
C SER A 260 -16.89 0.37 -9.48
N ALA A 261 -17.54 -0.60 -10.13
CA ALA A 261 -18.47 -0.31 -11.22
C ALA A 261 -19.68 0.43 -10.64
N ILE A 262 -20.16 1.50 -11.30
CA ILE A 262 -21.27 2.30 -10.78
C ILE A 262 -22.57 1.47 -10.75
N TRP A 263 -22.71 0.53 -11.68
CA TRP A 263 -23.87 -0.35 -11.85
C TRP A 263 -23.44 -1.81 -11.78
N ILE A 264 -23.01 -2.24 -10.59
CA ILE A 264 -22.45 -3.58 -10.39
C ILE A 264 -23.45 -4.70 -10.76
N ASP A 265 -24.75 -4.45 -10.59
CA ASP A 265 -25.85 -5.37 -10.95
C ASP A 265 -25.88 -5.75 -12.44
N HIS A 266 -25.19 -5.00 -13.31
CA HIS A 266 -25.05 -5.32 -14.74
C HIS A 266 -23.83 -6.19 -15.06
N ILE A 267 -23.07 -6.62 -14.05
CA ILE A 267 -21.89 -7.48 -14.16
C ILE A 267 -22.07 -8.69 -13.22
N PRO A 268 -23.09 -9.53 -13.44
CA PRO A 268 -23.52 -10.56 -12.49
C PRO A 268 -22.49 -11.67 -12.22
N LEU A 269 -21.49 -11.89 -13.08
CA LEU A 269 -20.39 -12.82 -12.78
C LEU A 269 -19.36 -12.16 -11.85
N LEU A 270 -19.12 -10.85 -12.01
CA LEU A 270 -18.16 -10.11 -11.20
C LEU A 270 -18.69 -9.75 -9.80
N GLU A 271 -19.98 -9.40 -9.67
CA GLU A 271 -20.56 -8.94 -8.41
C GLU A 271 -20.30 -9.92 -7.24
N PRO A 272 -20.56 -11.24 -7.37
CA PRO A 272 -20.30 -12.19 -6.30
C PRO A 272 -18.81 -12.29 -5.94
N LEU A 273 -17.92 -12.18 -6.93
CA LEU A 273 -16.47 -12.20 -6.72
C LEU A 273 -16.00 -10.98 -5.92
N LEU A 274 -16.47 -9.77 -6.25
CA LEU A 274 -16.12 -8.56 -5.49
C LEU A 274 -16.66 -8.60 -4.05
N LYS A 275 -17.85 -9.17 -3.86
CA LYS A 275 -18.42 -9.37 -2.53
C LYS A 275 -17.56 -10.33 -1.69
N ARG A 276 -17.16 -11.47 -2.25
CA ARG A 276 -16.25 -12.42 -1.59
C ARG A 276 -14.88 -11.78 -1.32
N LYS A 277 -14.32 -11.02 -2.27
CA LYS A 277 -13.07 -10.27 -2.11
C LYS A 277 -13.13 -9.31 -0.92
N LYS A 278 -14.19 -8.50 -0.82
CA LYS A 278 -14.38 -7.56 0.30
C LYS A 278 -14.50 -8.28 1.64
N GLN A 279 -15.28 -9.36 1.70
CA GLN A 279 -15.40 -10.17 2.92
C GLN A 279 -14.05 -10.79 3.34
N LEU A 280 -13.30 -11.32 2.37
CA LEU A 280 -11.97 -11.89 2.65
C LEU A 280 -11.00 -10.82 3.15
N ALA A 281 -11.02 -9.60 2.62
CA ALA A 281 -10.19 -8.50 3.08
C ALA A 281 -10.37 -8.23 4.59
N GLU A 282 -11.62 -8.20 5.07
CA GLU A 282 -11.95 -8.04 6.50
C GLU A 282 -11.51 -9.27 7.32
N GLU A 283 -11.68 -10.48 6.79
CA GLU A 283 -11.31 -11.74 7.45
C GLU A 283 -9.79 -11.99 7.52
N LEU A 284 -9.02 -11.29 6.69
CA LEU A 284 -7.56 -11.31 6.67
C LEU A 284 -6.92 -10.27 7.59
N LEU A 285 -7.67 -9.31 8.14
CA LEU A 285 -7.16 -8.39 9.15
C LEU A 285 -6.64 -9.17 10.37
N PRO A 286 -5.80 -8.59 11.24
CA PRO A 286 -5.14 -9.32 12.32
C PRO A 286 -6.09 -10.05 13.28
N LYS A 287 -7.30 -9.52 13.49
CA LYS A 287 -8.36 -10.13 14.32
C LYS A 287 -9.36 -10.98 13.51
N GLY A 288 -9.16 -11.06 12.21
CA GLY A 288 -10.01 -11.78 11.28
C GLY A 288 -9.80 -13.29 11.35
N LYS A 289 -10.88 -14.05 11.15
CA LYS A 289 -10.90 -15.51 11.32
C LYS A 289 -9.97 -16.27 10.36
N LYS A 290 -9.59 -15.66 9.23
CA LYS A 290 -8.78 -16.28 8.17
C LYS A 290 -7.30 -15.87 8.21
N ASN A 291 -6.92 -14.89 9.02
CA ASN A 291 -5.55 -14.40 9.11
C ASN A 291 -4.54 -15.49 9.50
N LEU A 292 -4.84 -16.27 10.54
CA LEU A 292 -3.97 -17.36 11.00
C LEU A 292 -3.76 -18.41 9.91
N LYS A 293 -4.82 -18.77 9.18
CA LYS A 293 -4.74 -19.70 8.05
C LYS A 293 -3.84 -19.14 6.95
N ALA A 294 -4.01 -17.89 6.56
CA ALA A 294 -3.19 -17.25 5.53
C ALA A 294 -1.69 -17.23 5.91
N ARG A 295 -1.37 -16.94 7.18
CA ARG A 295 0.00 -16.99 7.71
C ARG A 295 0.60 -18.40 7.64
N ASN A 296 -0.17 -19.41 8.03
CA ASN A 296 0.30 -20.80 8.00
C ASN A 296 0.49 -21.31 6.56
N LEU A 297 -0.45 -20.98 5.67
CA LEU A 297 -0.32 -21.28 4.24
C LEU A 297 0.92 -20.62 3.64
N PHE A 298 1.13 -19.33 3.90
CA PHE A 298 2.33 -18.61 3.44
C PHE A 298 3.62 -19.31 3.87
N ARG A 299 3.74 -19.69 5.15
CA ARG A 299 4.92 -20.40 5.68
C ARG A 299 5.13 -21.74 5.01
N LEU A 300 4.06 -22.53 4.87
CA LEU A 300 4.14 -23.85 4.25
C LEU A 300 4.48 -23.76 2.76
N LYS A 301 3.84 -22.84 2.03
CA LYS A 301 4.11 -22.55 0.62
C LYS A 301 5.56 -22.13 0.40
N LYS A 302 6.09 -21.24 1.25
CA LYS A 302 7.52 -20.88 1.27
C LYS A 302 8.39 -22.11 1.44
N GLN A 303 8.13 -22.94 2.47
CA GLN A 303 8.92 -24.14 2.74
C GLN A 303 8.90 -25.09 1.53
N LEU A 304 7.72 -25.41 0.99
CA LEU A 304 7.56 -26.32 -0.14
C LEU A 304 8.23 -25.80 -1.41
N PHE A 305 8.20 -24.47 -1.62
CA PHE A 305 8.93 -23.83 -2.72
C PHE A 305 10.44 -24.02 -2.54
N GLU A 306 10.99 -23.73 -1.36
CA GLU A 306 12.42 -23.85 -1.09
C GLU A 306 12.92 -25.31 -1.21
N GLU A 307 12.11 -26.28 -0.78
CA GLU A 307 12.37 -27.71 -0.99
C GLU A 307 12.36 -28.10 -2.49
N GLY A 308 11.52 -27.44 -3.28
CA GLY A 308 11.37 -27.63 -4.74
C GLY A 308 12.05 -26.56 -5.58
N ARG A 309 13.04 -25.82 -5.05
CA ARG A 309 13.46 -24.52 -5.59
C ARG A 309 13.78 -24.51 -7.09
N LEU A 310 14.49 -25.53 -7.58
CA LEU A 310 14.91 -25.58 -9.00
C LEU A 310 13.69 -25.74 -9.91
N GLU A 311 12.75 -26.59 -9.51
CA GLU A 311 11.56 -26.90 -10.26
C GLU A 311 10.64 -25.67 -10.33
N PHE A 312 10.35 -25.05 -9.19
CA PHE A 312 9.49 -23.86 -9.17
C PHE A 312 10.13 -22.66 -9.90
N LEU A 313 11.44 -22.42 -9.73
CA LEU A 313 12.12 -21.36 -10.49
C LEU A 313 12.08 -21.62 -11.99
N THR A 314 12.15 -22.88 -12.43
CA THR A 314 11.98 -23.24 -13.85
C THR A 314 10.58 -22.89 -14.34
N PHE A 315 9.52 -23.23 -13.59
CA PHE A 315 8.15 -22.85 -13.95
C PHE A 315 7.97 -21.33 -14.02
N HIS A 316 8.52 -20.56 -13.07
CA HIS A 316 8.42 -19.10 -13.12
C HIS A 316 9.24 -18.47 -14.26
N GLN A 317 10.34 -19.10 -14.66
CA GLN A 317 11.11 -18.72 -15.84
C GLN A 317 10.31 -18.97 -17.12
N GLU A 318 9.68 -20.15 -17.25
CA GLU A 318 8.78 -20.48 -18.36
C GLU A 318 7.58 -19.53 -18.42
N LEU A 319 6.97 -19.22 -17.29
CA LEU A 319 5.90 -18.23 -17.20
C LEU A 319 6.35 -16.85 -17.68
N SER A 320 7.53 -16.39 -17.27
CA SER A 320 8.07 -15.11 -17.71
C SER A 320 8.29 -15.08 -19.23
N HIS A 321 8.76 -16.19 -19.81
CA HIS A 321 8.88 -16.31 -21.27
C HIS A 321 7.51 -16.30 -21.96
N ALA A 322 6.53 -17.04 -21.44
CA ALA A 322 5.17 -17.09 -21.98
C ALA A 322 4.51 -15.70 -22.00
N ILE A 323 4.63 -14.94 -20.90
CA ILE A 323 4.10 -13.57 -20.80
C ILE A 323 4.73 -12.66 -21.87
N VAL A 324 6.06 -12.71 -22.02
CA VAL A 324 6.74 -11.84 -22.98
C VAL A 324 6.43 -12.24 -24.42
N LEU A 325 6.34 -13.53 -24.73
CA LEU A 325 5.94 -14.02 -26.05
C LEU A 325 4.50 -13.64 -26.41
N ALA A 326 3.60 -13.60 -25.42
CA ALA A 326 2.21 -13.18 -25.62
C ALA A 326 2.08 -11.66 -25.88
N CYS A 327 3.09 -10.87 -25.49
CA CYS A 327 3.08 -9.43 -25.69
C CYS A 327 3.44 -9.07 -27.15
N PRO A 328 2.65 -8.19 -27.82
CA PRO A 328 2.95 -7.82 -29.20
C PRO A 328 4.26 -7.03 -29.35
N ASN A 329 4.94 -7.21 -30.48
CA ASN A 329 6.13 -6.46 -30.91
C ASN A 329 7.38 -6.59 -30.00
N THR A 330 7.60 -7.76 -29.40
CA THR A 330 8.76 -8.01 -28.54
C THR A 330 9.96 -8.60 -29.29
N ASP A 331 11.19 -8.17 -28.96
CA ASP A 331 12.43 -8.83 -29.39
C ASP A 331 12.68 -10.08 -28.54
N GLU A 332 12.28 -11.25 -29.07
CA GLU A 332 12.39 -12.54 -28.40
C GLU A 332 13.82 -12.80 -27.89
N THR A 333 14.83 -12.60 -28.75
CA THR A 333 16.23 -12.91 -28.41
C THR A 333 16.75 -12.11 -27.21
N THR A 334 16.53 -10.79 -27.20
CA THR A 334 16.98 -9.94 -26.09
C THR A 334 16.22 -10.27 -24.81
N ASN A 335 14.90 -10.49 -24.93
CA ASN A 335 14.05 -10.74 -23.78
C ASN A 335 14.35 -12.07 -23.10
N TYR A 336 14.57 -13.13 -23.88
CA TYR A 336 14.96 -14.44 -23.35
C TYR A 336 16.26 -14.36 -22.54
N ARG A 337 17.24 -13.59 -23.04
CA ARG A 337 18.52 -13.40 -22.34
C ARG A 337 18.33 -12.70 -21.00
N VAL A 338 17.49 -11.67 -20.94
CA VAL A 338 17.22 -10.92 -19.70
C VAL A 338 16.55 -11.82 -18.66
N ILE A 339 15.53 -12.58 -19.07
CA ILE A 339 14.81 -13.52 -18.19
C ILE A 339 15.77 -14.59 -17.67
N ASN A 340 16.50 -15.26 -18.56
CA ASN A 340 17.44 -16.33 -18.17
C ASN A 340 18.50 -15.80 -17.20
N HIS A 341 19.08 -14.63 -17.50
CA HIS A 341 20.09 -14.03 -16.63
C HIS A 341 19.54 -13.71 -15.24
N PHE A 342 18.30 -13.22 -15.13
CA PHE A 342 17.66 -12.98 -13.83
C PHE A 342 17.48 -14.26 -13.01
N PHE A 343 16.91 -15.31 -13.59
CA PHE A 343 16.70 -16.59 -12.88
C PHE A 343 18.03 -17.29 -12.53
N GLU A 344 19.06 -17.15 -13.37
CA GLU A 344 20.44 -17.60 -13.07
C GLU A 344 21.06 -16.90 -11.86
N GLN A 345 20.74 -15.63 -11.60
CA GLN A 345 21.19 -14.93 -10.40
C GLN A 345 20.28 -15.24 -9.20
N LEU A 346 18.96 -15.25 -9.39
CA LEU A 346 17.96 -15.48 -8.34
C LEU A 346 18.13 -16.83 -7.63
N ILE A 347 18.51 -17.88 -8.36
CA ILE A 347 18.79 -19.20 -7.79
C ILE A 347 19.95 -19.22 -6.77
N GLN A 348 20.83 -18.22 -6.82
CA GLN A 348 21.98 -18.06 -5.91
C GLN A 348 21.59 -17.33 -4.62
N GLU A 349 20.41 -16.71 -4.57
CA GLU A 349 19.95 -15.98 -3.40
C GLU A 349 19.62 -16.94 -2.23
N PRO A 350 19.76 -16.50 -0.96
CA PRO A 350 19.48 -17.36 0.20
C PRO A 350 18.01 -17.81 0.31
N SER A 351 17.07 -17.00 -0.19
CA SER A 351 15.65 -17.35 -0.27
C SER A 351 15.06 -16.85 -1.59
N PRO A 352 15.22 -17.63 -2.68
CA PRO A 352 14.72 -17.27 -4.00
C PRO A 352 13.21 -16.99 -4.02
N PHE A 353 12.42 -17.69 -3.18
CA PHE A 353 10.97 -17.47 -3.07
C PHE A 353 10.64 -16.04 -2.62
N LEU A 354 11.29 -15.57 -1.54
CA LEU A 354 11.03 -14.25 -0.99
C LEU A 354 11.51 -13.15 -1.92
N GLU A 355 12.68 -13.32 -2.54
CA GLU A 355 13.19 -12.32 -3.47
C GLU A 355 12.38 -12.28 -4.76
N LEU A 356 11.92 -13.42 -5.31
CA LEU A 356 10.99 -13.46 -6.43
C LEU A 356 9.68 -12.72 -6.11
N SER A 357 9.10 -13.02 -4.94
CA SER A 357 7.88 -12.38 -4.46
C SER A 357 8.05 -10.86 -4.37
N LYS A 358 9.18 -10.41 -3.81
CA LYS A 358 9.52 -9.00 -3.66
C LYS A 358 9.75 -8.32 -5.00
N VAL A 359 10.40 -8.98 -5.97
CA VAL A 359 10.59 -8.45 -7.33
C VAL A 359 9.23 -8.24 -8.00
N ASN A 360 8.32 -9.21 -7.91
CA ASN A 360 6.98 -9.08 -8.50
C ASN A 360 6.09 -8.06 -7.75
N GLU A 361 6.27 -7.91 -6.44
CA GLU A 361 5.62 -6.85 -5.67
C GLU A 361 6.16 -5.46 -6.06
N GLU A 362 7.48 -5.32 -6.23
CA GLU A 362 8.13 -4.11 -6.73
C GLU A 362 7.66 -3.76 -8.15
N LEU A 363 7.49 -4.76 -9.01
CA LEU A 363 6.92 -4.59 -10.35
C LEU A 363 5.50 -4.02 -10.28
N ASN A 364 4.60 -4.67 -9.52
CA ASN A 364 3.23 -4.18 -9.34
C ASN A 364 3.21 -2.75 -8.80
N HIS A 365 4.03 -2.48 -7.79
CA HIS A 365 4.08 -1.17 -7.16
C HIS A 365 4.47 -0.07 -8.16
N ILE A 366 5.58 -0.25 -8.88
CA ILE A 366 6.14 0.76 -9.79
C ILE A 366 5.28 0.96 -11.03
N PHE A 367 4.84 -0.13 -11.65
CA PHE A 367 4.26 -0.10 -12.99
C PHE A 367 2.73 -0.13 -13.01
N ILE A 368 2.07 -0.44 -11.88
CA ILE A 368 0.61 -0.55 -11.80
C ILE A 368 0.06 0.33 -10.67
N ASP A 369 0.48 0.10 -9.42
CA ASP A 369 -0.13 0.72 -8.25
C ASP A 369 0.13 2.23 -8.19
N VAL A 370 1.40 2.66 -8.29
CA VAL A 370 1.77 4.08 -8.22
C VAL A 370 1.10 4.89 -9.34
N PRO A 371 1.16 4.48 -10.62
CA PRO A 371 0.43 5.18 -11.69
C PRO A 371 -1.07 5.30 -11.42
N TYR A 372 -1.70 4.22 -10.92
CA TYR A 372 -3.12 4.23 -10.58
C TYR A 372 -3.44 5.20 -9.44
N GLU A 373 -2.70 5.12 -8.33
CA GLU A 373 -2.90 5.96 -7.15
C GLU A 373 -2.75 7.45 -7.48
N ILE A 374 -1.75 7.81 -8.30
CA ILE A 374 -1.57 9.19 -8.76
C ILE A 374 -2.79 9.67 -9.54
N VAL A 375 -3.36 8.84 -10.41
CA VAL A 375 -4.50 9.22 -11.24
C VAL A 375 -5.80 9.29 -10.45
N GLU A 376 -6.05 8.37 -9.54
CA GLU A 376 -7.17 8.47 -8.62
C GLU A 376 -7.05 9.73 -7.74
N GLU A 377 -5.85 10.06 -7.26
CA GLU A 377 -5.63 11.29 -6.51
C GLU A 377 -5.94 12.53 -7.36
N LEU A 378 -5.45 12.59 -8.60
CA LEU A 378 -5.73 13.70 -9.52
C LEU A 378 -7.23 13.81 -9.85
N ARG A 379 -7.92 12.68 -10.01
CA ARG A 379 -9.36 12.62 -10.21
C ARG A 379 -10.10 13.23 -9.02
N LEU A 380 -9.73 12.85 -7.80
CA LEU A 380 -10.31 13.39 -6.56
C LEU A 380 -10.03 14.89 -6.38
N GLN A 381 -8.93 15.39 -6.95
CA GLN A 381 -8.61 16.82 -6.99
C GLN A 381 -9.37 17.61 -8.06
N GLY A 382 -10.26 16.97 -8.83
CA GLY A 382 -11.06 17.60 -9.88
C GLY A 382 -10.27 17.90 -11.16
N ALA A 383 -9.06 17.38 -11.32
CA ALA A 383 -8.23 17.55 -12.51
C ALA A 383 -8.64 16.57 -13.62
N GLN A 384 -9.91 16.61 -14.07
CA GLN A 384 -10.45 15.63 -15.01
C GLN A 384 -9.91 15.77 -16.44
N ALA A 385 -9.54 16.98 -16.86
CA ALA A 385 -8.99 17.21 -18.20
C ALA A 385 -7.60 16.56 -18.34
N ASN A 386 -7.45 15.73 -19.39
CA ASN A 386 -6.21 15.04 -19.78
C ASN A 386 -5.69 14.01 -18.77
N LEU A 387 -6.56 13.38 -17.97
CA LEU A 387 -6.14 12.32 -17.03
C LEU A 387 -5.45 11.15 -17.73
N PHE A 388 -5.89 10.74 -18.92
CA PHE A 388 -5.25 9.65 -19.66
C PHE A 388 -3.84 10.02 -20.13
N ASP A 389 -3.65 11.23 -20.69
CA ASP A 389 -2.32 11.71 -21.08
C ASP A 389 -1.38 11.83 -19.88
N ARG A 390 -1.93 12.25 -18.72
CA ARG A 390 -1.19 12.27 -17.46
C ARG A 390 -0.83 10.88 -17.02
N LEU A 391 -1.75 9.92 -17.06
CA LEU A 391 -1.48 8.53 -16.69
C LEU A 391 -0.33 7.94 -17.53
N ASP A 392 -0.36 8.15 -18.85
CA ASP A 392 0.73 7.74 -19.75
C ASP A 392 2.06 8.40 -19.40
N LYS A 393 2.02 9.69 -19.02
CA LYS A 393 3.21 10.45 -18.62
C LYS A 393 3.74 10.00 -17.25
N GLU A 394 2.88 9.77 -16.27
CA GLU A 394 3.24 9.35 -14.91
C GLU A 394 3.78 7.92 -14.92
N PHE A 395 3.22 7.03 -15.75
CA PHE A 395 3.79 5.71 -16.00
C PHE A 395 5.25 5.81 -16.47
N LYS A 396 5.51 6.62 -17.51
CA LYS A 396 6.88 6.84 -18.02
C LYS A 396 7.79 7.49 -16.98
N THR A 397 7.29 8.52 -16.29
CA THR A 397 8.06 9.28 -15.30
C THR A 397 8.42 8.40 -14.10
N THR A 398 7.51 7.57 -13.61
CA THR A 398 7.75 6.66 -12.49
C THR A 398 8.80 5.62 -12.86
N ALA A 399 8.70 5.04 -14.05
CA ALA A 399 9.71 4.10 -14.57
C ALA A 399 11.09 4.75 -14.70
N GLU A 400 11.17 5.99 -15.22
CA GLU A 400 12.41 6.75 -15.36
C GLU A 400 13.03 7.13 -14.00
N VAL A 401 12.22 7.60 -13.05
CA VAL A 401 12.68 7.96 -11.69
C VAL A 401 13.22 6.74 -10.96
N TRP A 402 12.51 5.60 -11.05
CA TRP A 402 12.99 4.35 -10.47
C TRP A 402 14.32 3.91 -11.11
N ASP A 403 14.40 3.93 -12.45
CA ASP A 403 15.62 3.57 -13.21
C ASP A 403 16.83 4.44 -12.77
N ALA A 404 16.61 5.74 -12.57
CA ALA A 404 17.64 6.70 -12.13
C ALA A 404 18.02 6.55 -10.65
N SER A 405 17.11 6.09 -9.79
CA SER A 405 17.34 5.95 -8.34
C SER A 405 17.99 4.62 -7.94
N SER A 406 17.91 3.61 -8.79
CA SER A 406 18.41 2.27 -8.52
C SER A 406 19.94 2.21 -8.59
N SER A 407 20.58 1.90 -7.46
CA SER A 407 22.02 1.67 -7.40
C SER A 407 22.34 0.22 -7.79
N GLU A 408 23.00 0.03 -8.91
CA GLU A 408 23.43 -1.29 -9.39
C GLU A 408 24.76 -1.69 -8.75
N THR A 409 24.69 -2.21 -7.52
CA THR A 409 25.91 -2.53 -6.75
C THR A 409 26.42 -3.95 -6.98
N THR A 410 25.51 -4.89 -7.26
CA THR A 410 25.81 -6.31 -7.44
C THR A 410 25.40 -6.81 -8.84
N PRO A 411 25.93 -7.96 -9.30
CA PRO A 411 25.43 -8.62 -10.51
C PRO A 411 23.94 -8.96 -10.43
N TYR A 412 23.47 -9.37 -9.25
CA TYR A 412 22.05 -9.62 -8.99
C TYR A 412 21.21 -8.34 -9.18
N ASP A 413 21.63 -7.21 -8.63
CA ASP A 413 20.91 -5.92 -8.78
C ASP A 413 20.72 -5.55 -10.25
N LYS A 414 21.75 -5.78 -11.07
CA LYS A 414 21.70 -5.51 -12.52
C LYS A 414 20.71 -6.43 -13.23
N ALA A 415 20.75 -7.72 -12.92
CA ALA A 415 19.85 -8.70 -13.51
C ALA A 415 18.39 -8.44 -13.10
N LYS A 416 18.15 -8.20 -11.80
CA LYS A 416 16.85 -7.79 -11.25
C LYS A 416 16.33 -6.53 -11.93
N LYS A 417 17.15 -5.50 -12.07
CA LYS A 417 16.76 -4.24 -12.70
C LYS A 417 16.37 -4.43 -14.17
N ALA A 418 17.16 -5.21 -14.92
CA ALA A 418 16.85 -5.53 -16.31
C ALA A 418 15.53 -6.30 -16.44
N TYR A 419 15.31 -7.29 -15.56
CA TYR A 419 14.06 -8.06 -15.51
C TYR A 419 12.85 -7.19 -15.17
N LEU A 420 12.94 -6.37 -14.13
CA LEU A 420 11.89 -5.42 -13.74
C LEU A 420 11.55 -4.45 -14.86
N LYS A 421 12.56 -3.96 -15.59
CA LYS A 421 12.34 -3.10 -16.75
C LYS A 421 11.58 -3.83 -17.86
N LEU A 422 12.03 -5.03 -18.23
CA LEU A 422 11.38 -5.85 -19.25
C LEU A 422 9.93 -6.17 -18.87
N MET A 423 9.73 -6.86 -17.75
CA MET A 423 8.41 -7.31 -17.32
C MET A 423 7.49 -6.15 -16.96
N GLY A 424 8.05 -5.10 -16.33
CA GLY A 424 7.31 -3.90 -15.95
C GLY A 424 6.79 -3.12 -17.14
N PHE A 425 7.55 -3.01 -18.23
CA PHE A 425 7.02 -2.40 -19.47
C PHE A 425 5.96 -3.28 -20.14
N THR A 426 6.20 -4.59 -20.21
CA THR A 426 5.25 -5.56 -20.78
C THR A 426 3.91 -5.53 -20.07
N LEU A 427 3.90 -5.76 -18.76
CA LEU A 427 2.68 -5.84 -17.96
C LEU A 427 2.10 -4.47 -17.64
N GLY A 428 2.96 -3.47 -17.42
CA GLY A 428 2.55 -2.11 -17.07
C GLY A 428 1.78 -1.42 -18.19
N HIS A 429 2.12 -1.67 -19.47
CA HIS A 429 1.35 -1.13 -20.58
C HIS A 429 -0.05 -1.77 -20.68
N ALA A 430 -0.14 -3.09 -20.51
CA ALA A 430 -1.42 -3.77 -20.49
C ALA A 430 -2.28 -3.30 -19.31
N ALA A 431 -1.68 -3.24 -18.11
CA ALA A 431 -2.30 -2.71 -16.91
C ALA A 431 -2.85 -1.29 -17.13
N LEU A 432 -2.07 -0.41 -17.76
CA LEU A 432 -2.47 0.95 -18.08
C LEU A 432 -3.74 1.01 -18.95
N LEU A 433 -3.88 0.14 -19.95
CA LEU A 433 -5.09 0.05 -20.78
C LEU A 433 -6.29 -0.47 -19.98
N LEU A 434 -6.09 -1.48 -19.14
CA LEU A 434 -7.14 -2.02 -18.25
C LEU A 434 -7.61 -0.97 -17.24
N LEU A 435 -6.69 -0.20 -16.66
CA LEU A 435 -7.02 0.89 -15.75
C LEU A 435 -7.80 2.00 -16.46
N LYS A 436 -7.41 2.37 -17.70
CA LYS A 436 -8.17 3.32 -18.53
C LYS A 436 -9.58 2.80 -18.84
N LEU A 437 -9.73 1.49 -19.11
CA LEU A 437 -11.03 0.85 -19.28
C LEU A 437 -11.88 1.02 -18.00
N HIS A 438 -11.35 0.70 -16.81
CA HIS A 438 -12.12 0.81 -15.57
C HIS A 438 -12.47 2.26 -15.19
N LEU A 439 -11.57 3.20 -15.50
CA LEU A 439 -11.79 4.63 -15.27
C LEU A 439 -12.72 5.26 -16.30
N SER A 440 -12.94 4.62 -17.45
CA SER A 440 -13.76 5.16 -18.55
C SER A 440 -15.17 5.52 -18.10
N GLU A 441 -15.79 4.69 -17.25
CA GLU A 441 -17.12 4.96 -16.71
C GLU A 441 -17.12 6.20 -15.80
N LYS A 442 -16.17 6.28 -14.86
CA LYS A 442 -16.08 7.36 -13.88
C LYS A 442 -15.75 8.71 -14.54
N LEU A 443 -14.95 8.68 -15.59
CA LEU A 443 -14.47 9.87 -16.29
C LEU A 443 -15.33 10.24 -17.49
N LYS A 444 -16.32 9.40 -17.86
CA LYS A 444 -17.09 9.53 -19.10
C LYS A 444 -16.15 9.71 -20.29
N LEU A 445 -15.21 8.77 -20.43
CA LEU A 445 -14.27 8.72 -21.54
C LEU A 445 -14.54 7.47 -22.35
N LYS A 446 -14.21 7.51 -23.64
CA LYS A 446 -14.28 6.33 -24.49
C LYS A 446 -13.33 5.25 -23.96
N PRO A 447 -13.81 4.04 -23.65
CA PRO A 447 -12.95 2.94 -23.23
C PRO A 447 -11.97 2.57 -24.35
N PRO A 448 -10.69 2.30 -24.02
CA PRO A 448 -9.70 1.89 -25.00
C PRO A 448 -10.03 0.49 -25.53
N PRO A 449 -9.71 0.19 -26.80
CA PRO A 449 -9.72 -1.20 -27.27
C PRO A 449 -8.64 -2.00 -26.53
N LEU A 450 -8.94 -3.27 -26.25
CA LEU A 450 -7.99 -4.23 -25.68
C LEU A 450 -7.62 -5.26 -26.76
N SER A 451 -6.35 -5.67 -26.79
CA SER A 451 -5.90 -6.83 -27.56
C SER A 451 -5.98 -8.11 -26.73
N ASP A 452 -5.78 -9.26 -27.37
CA ASP A 452 -5.70 -10.57 -26.72
C ASP A 452 -4.74 -10.58 -25.52
N PHE A 453 -3.63 -9.84 -25.60
CA PHE A 453 -2.67 -9.78 -24.50
C PHE A 453 -3.25 -9.07 -23.27
N GLU A 454 -3.91 -7.93 -23.43
CA GLU A 454 -4.56 -7.24 -22.31
C GLU A 454 -5.69 -8.08 -21.71
N LEU A 455 -6.47 -8.78 -22.54
CA LEU A 455 -7.54 -9.67 -22.08
C LEU A 455 -6.97 -10.84 -21.26
N LYS A 456 -5.85 -11.43 -21.68
CA LYS A 456 -5.13 -12.46 -20.91
C LYS A 456 -4.58 -11.92 -19.59
N VAL A 457 -3.99 -10.72 -19.58
CA VAL A 457 -3.53 -10.08 -18.33
C VAL A 457 -4.70 -9.87 -17.36
N GLN A 458 -5.87 -9.46 -17.86
CA GLN A 458 -7.07 -9.32 -17.04
C GLN A 458 -7.59 -10.69 -16.54
N ALA A 459 -7.58 -11.71 -17.39
CA ALA A 459 -7.96 -13.08 -17.02
C ALA A 459 -7.05 -13.65 -15.91
N ALA A 460 -5.73 -13.44 -16.03
CA ALA A 460 -4.77 -13.84 -15.00
C ALA A 460 -5.06 -13.14 -13.66
N ALA A 461 -5.37 -11.83 -13.68
CA ALA A 461 -5.76 -11.11 -12.46
C ALA A 461 -7.03 -11.70 -11.83
N TYR A 462 -8.04 -12.05 -12.63
CA TYR A 462 -9.25 -12.72 -12.13
C TYR A 462 -8.95 -14.10 -11.57
N LYS A 463 -8.14 -14.89 -12.26
CA LYS A 463 -7.74 -16.23 -11.83
C LYS A 463 -7.03 -16.20 -10.48
N HIS A 464 -6.04 -15.32 -10.30
CA HIS A 464 -5.38 -15.13 -9.01
C HIS A 464 -6.38 -14.79 -7.88
N LEU A 465 -7.39 -13.97 -8.16
CA LEU A 465 -8.44 -13.68 -7.17
C LEU A 465 -9.26 -14.92 -6.84
N ILE A 466 -9.75 -15.63 -7.86
CA ILE A 466 -10.62 -16.81 -7.70
C ILE A 466 -9.89 -17.89 -6.90
N GLU A 467 -8.68 -18.26 -7.32
CA GLU A 467 -7.87 -19.30 -6.67
C GLU A 467 -7.55 -18.93 -5.21
N PHE A 468 -7.28 -17.65 -4.93
CA PHE A 468 -7.05 -17.19 -3.57
C PHE A 468 -8.33 -17.22 -2.71
N LEU A 469 -9.49 -16.84 -3.27
CA LEU A 469 -10.76 -16.94 -2.55
C LEU A 469 -11.08 -18.40 -2.20
N GLU A 470 -10.91 -19.30 -3.16
CA GLU A 470 -11.12 -20.74 -2.99
C GLU A 470 -10.16 -21.34 -1.98
N GLU A 471 -8.85 -21.06 -2.11
CA GLU A 471 -7.84 -21.50 -1.15
C GLU A 471 -8.20 -21.05 0.27
N MET A 472 -8.68 -19.81 0.43
CA MET A 472 -9.03 -19.27 1.74
C MET A 472 -10.35 -19.81 2.30
N GLU A 473 -11.26 -20.32 1.47
CA GLU A 473 -12.54 -20.93 1.86
C GLU A 473 -12.43 -22.43 2.15
N GLU A 474 -11.48 -23.14 1.56
CA GLU A 474 -11.28 -24.58 1.79
C GLU A 474 -10.90 -24.90 3.25
N PRO A 475 -11.49 -25.92 3.89
CA PRO A 475 -11.02 -26.36 5.20
C PRO A 475 -9.64 -27.01 5.05
N ALA A 476 -8.58 -26.36 5.55
CA ALA A 476 -7.21 -26.88 5.46
C ALA A 476 -6.77 -27.47 6.80
N ALA A 477 -6.35 -28.75 6.82
CA ALA A 477 -5.69 -29.38 7.96
C ALA A 477 -4.17 -29.38 7.72
N LEU A 478 -3.58 -28.17 7.73
CA LEU A 478 -2.18 -27.86 7.40
C LEU A 478 -1.09 -28.64 8.18
N SER A 479 -1.48 -29.50 9.12
CA SER A 479 -0.60 -30.36 9.92
C SER A 479 -0.41 -31.77 9.34
N ASP A 480 -1.17 -32.18 8.33
CA ASP A 480 -1.05 -33.51 7.71
C ASP A 480 -0.01 -33.53 6.56
N PRO A 481 1.03 -34.39 6.62
CA PRO A 481 1.98 -34.56 5.52
C PRO A 481 1.34 -34.92 4.16
N HIS A 482 0.20 -35.62 4.14
CA HIS A 482 -0.51 -35.91 2.89
C HIS A 482 -1.07 -34.62 2.25
N GLU A 483 -1.53 -33.68 3.07
CA GLU A 483 -1.96 -32.37 2.59
C GLU A 483 -0.78 -31.53 2.06
N HIS A 484 0.45 -31.72 2.59
CA HIS A 484 1.64 -31.03 2.06
C HIS A 484 1.96 -31.46 0.63
N ALA A 485 1.84 -32.76 0.34
CA ALA A 485 2.04 -33.29 -1.01
C ALA A 485 0.95 -32.79 -1.98
N ALA A 486 -0.31 -32.77 -1.53
CA ALA A 486 -1.43 -32.24 -2.32
C ALA A 486 -1.27 -30.74 -2.59
N LEU A 487 -0.88 -29.95 -1.59
CA LEU A 487 -0.60 -28.53 -1.73
C LEU A 487 0.56 -28.29 -2.70
N LYS A 488 1.66 -29.05 -2.60
CA LYS A 488 2.79 -28.93 -3.53
C LYS A 488 2.37 -29.22 -4.97
N LEU A 489 1.51 -30.21 -5.19
CA LEU A 489 0.95 -30.50 -6.52
C LEU A 489 0.07 -29.34 -7.02
N ARG A 490 -0.81 -28.82 -6.16
CA ARG A 490 -1.65 -27.65 -6.48
C ARG A 490 -0.80 -26.44 -6.86
N MET A 491 0.24 -26.12 -6.07
CA MET A 491 1.17 -25.02 -6.37
C MET A 491 1.80 -25.15 -7.76
N LYS A 492 2.13 -26.38 -8.21
CA LYS A 492 2.64 -26.61 -9.58
C LYS A 492 1.56 -26.38 -10.63
N MET A 493 0.36 -26.89 -10.39
CA MET A 493 -0.77 -26.72 -11.32
C MET A 493 -1.19 -25.26 -11.48
N GLU A 494 -1.13 -24.47 -10.41
CA GLU A 494 -1.39 -23.02 -10.44
C GLU A 494 -0.41 -22.33 -11.40
N VAL A 495 0.91 -22.50 -11.23
CA VAL A 495 1.90 -21.87 -12.13
C VAL A 495 1.81 -22.43 -13.56
N GLN A 496 1.59 -23.74 -13.72
CA GLN A 496 1.45 -24.36 -15.05
C GLN A 496 0.25 -23.82 -15.82
N SER A 497 -0.89 -23.64 -15.14
CA SER A 497 -2.08 -23.10 -15.77
C SER A 497 -1.95 -21.61 -16.09
N GLU A 498 -1.08 -20.86 -15.40
CA GLU A 498 -0.69 -19.50 -15.83
C GLU A 498 0.13 -19.54 -17.13
N ILE A 499 1.09 -20.47 -17.24
CA ILE A 499 1.86 -20.66 -18.47
C ILE A 499 0.92 -20.98 -19.63
N GLU A 500 -0.05 -21.87 -19.43
CA GLU A 500 -1.05 -22.24 -20.42
C GLU A 500 -1.91 -21.04 -20.84
N LEU A 501 -2.35 -20.22 -19.90
CA LEU A 501 -3.13 -19.00 -20.17
C LEU A 501 -2.38 -18.05 -21.11
N PHE A 502 -1.11 -17.75 -20.82
CA PHE A 502 -0.33 -16.84 -21.67
C PHE A 502 0.11 -17.50 -22.98
N SER A 503 0.32 -18.82 -23.00
CA SER A 503 0.71 -19.58 -24.19
C SER A 503 -0.45 -19.91 -25.14
N ALA A 504 -1.70 -19.69 -24.72
CA ALA A 504 -2.87 -19.89 -25.56
C ALA A 504 -2.75 -19.09 -26.87
N PRO A 505 -3.11 -19.61 -28.05
CA PRO A 505 -2.96 -18.88 -29.32
C PRO A 505 -3.76 -17.59 -29.38
N SER A 506 -4.98 -17.61 -28.86
CA SER A 506 -5.88 -16.47 -28.74
C SER A 506 -6.47 -16.37 -27.35
N PHE A 507 -7.19 -15.28 -27.06
CA PHE A 507 -7.93 -15.15 -25.81
C PHE A 507 -9.12 -16.13 -25.74
N GLU A 508 -9.71 -16.48 -26.87
CA GLU A 508 -10.83 -17.44 -26.97
C GLU A 508 -10.43 -18.89 -26.69
N ASP A 509 -9.13 -19.18 -26.61
CA ASP A 509 -8.58 -20.51 -26.32
C ASP A 509 -8.27 -20.74 -24.83
N ILE A 510 -8.59 -19.78 -23.94
CA ILE A 510 -8.35 -19.93 -22.49
C ILE A 510 -9.52 -20.63 -21.78
N ASP A 511 -9.44 -20.75 -20.45
CA ASP A 511 -10.55 -21.24 -19.63
C ASP A 511 -11.87 -20.47 -19.92
N PRO A 512 -12.96 -21.16 -20.30
CA PRO A 512 -14.21 -20.51 -20.70
C PRO A 512 -14.84 -19.62 -19.63
N PHE A 513 -14.66 -19.95 -18.34
CA PHE A 513 -15.22 -19.15 -17.26
C PHE A 513 -14.45 -17.83 -17.10
N LEU A 514 -13.11 -17.87 -17.18
CA LEU A 514 -12.30 -16.64 -17.21
C LEU A 514 -12.60 -15.78 -18.44
N GLN A 515 -12.81 -16.42 -19.59
CA GLN A 515 -13.19 -15.74 -20.82
C GLN A 515 -14.50 -14.96 -20.62
N GLU A 516 -15.57 -15.64 -20.18
CA GLU A 516 -16.90 -15.06 -19.97
C GLU A 516 -16.85 -13.89 -18.97
N LEU A 517 -16.09 -14.04 -17.88
CA LEU A 517 -15.94 -13.00 -16.85
C LEU A 517 -15.25 -11.73 -17.38
N VAL A 518 -14.19 -11.88 -18.19
CA VAL A 518 -13.50 -10.74 -18.82
C VAL A 518 -14.39 -10.10 -19.88
N GLU A 519 -15.05 -10.89 -20.73
CA GLU A 519 -15.96 -10.39 -21.77
C GLU A 519 -17.14 -9.61 -21.17
N GLU A 520 -17.74 -10.11 -20.09
CA GLU A 520 -18.80 -9.41 -19.35
C GLU A 520 -18.29 -8.06 -18.83
N THR A 521 -17.10 -8.05 -18.21
CA THR A 521 -16.49 -6.83 -17.67
C THR A 521 -16.20 -5.81 -18.76
N VAL A 522 -15.58 -6.23 -19.87
CA VAL A 522 -15.22 -5.35 -20.99
C VAL A 522 -16.48 -4.85 -21.68
N GLY A 523 -17.42 -5.76 -21.97
CA GLY A 523 -18.70 -5.46 -22.58
C GLY A 523 -19.50 -4.43 -21.78
N TYR A 524 -19.49 -4.53 -20.46
CA TYR A 524 -20.09 -3.54 -19.56
C TYR A 524 -19.54 -2.13 -19.81
N PHE A 525 -18.23 -1.92 -19.73
CA PHE A 525 -17.65 -0.58 -19.87
C PHE A 525 -17.91 0.03 -21.25
N HIS A 526 -17.86 -0.79 -22.32
CA HIS A 526 -18.23 -0.35 -23.67
C HIS A 526 -19.72 0.00 -23.79
N ALA A 527 -20.63 -0.81 -23.26
CA ALA A 527 -22.06 -0.54 -23.28
C ALA A 527 -22.43 0.72 -22.48
N ARG A 528 -21.74 0.97 -21.35
CA ARG A 528 -21.95 2.17 -20.53
C ARG A 528 -21.55 3.45 -21.27
N TRP A 529 -20.43 3.43 -21.98
CA TRP A 529 -20.04 4.55 -22.84
C TRP A 529 -21.10 4.86 -23.90
N HIS A 530 -21.53 3.84 -24.66
CA HIS A 530 -22.52 4.01 -25.73
C HIS A 530 -23.92 4.41 -25.25
N SER A 531 -24.26 4.18 -23.98
CA SER A 531 -25.53 4.63 -23.38
C SER A 531 -25.47 6.01 -22.74
N SER A 532 -24.28 6.61 -22.66
CA SER A 532 -24.07 7.95 -22.10
C SER A 532 -24.03 9.08 -23.15
N ASP A 533 -23.92 8.70 -24.43
CA ASP A 533 -24.15 9.54 -25.62
C ASP A 533 -25.65 9.64 -25.92
#